data_AF-A0A2M6VBX2-F1
#
_entry.id   AF-A0A2M6VBX2-F1
#
_cell.length_a   1.000
_cell.length_b   1.000
_cell.length_c   1.000
_cell.angle_alpha   90.00
_cell.angle_beta   90.00
_cell.angle_gamma   90.00
#
_symmetry.space_group_name_H-M   'P 1'
#
loop_
_entity.id
_entity.type
_entity.pdbx_description
1 polymer ?
#
loop_
_entity_poly.entity_id
_entity_poly.type
_entity_poly.pdbx_seq_one_letter_code
_entity_poly.pdbx_strand_id
1 'polypeptide(L)'
;MPTPTKRVIPLAPDSILATDGLRYKFKGGGSPFQDSANMSTMSCFRCGQHRPRALGTFTRLLNQRMFLCQECTPKVIKPRA
;
A
#
# COMPACT_ATOMS: atom_id res chain seq x y z
N MET A 1 -6.61 19.12 45.64
CA MET A 1 -5.40 19.03 44.77
C MET A 1 -5.89 18.82 43.34
N PRO A 2 -5.64 19.75 42.40
CA PRO A 2 -6.13 19.62 41.03
C PRO A 2 -5.34 18.54 40.25
N THR A 3 -6.06 17.72 39.49
CA THR A 3 -5.53 16.62 38.68
C THR A 3 -4.73 17.13 37.47
N PRO A 4 -3.68 16.42 37.01
CA PRO A 4 -2.91 16.85 35.85
C PRO A 4 -3.73 16.68 34.56
N THR A 5 -4.14 17.79 33.98
CA THR A 5 -4.76 17.87 32.64
C THR A 5 -3.79 17.34 31.59
N LYS A 6 -4.18 16.25 30.92
CA LYS A 6 -3.47 15.62 29.82
C LYS A 6 -3.35 16.62 28.66
N ARG A 7 -2.15 17.19 28.46
CA ARG A 7 -1.86 18.05 27.31
C ARG A 7 -1.94 17.22 26.04
N VAL A 8 -2.89 17.52 25.17
CA VAL A 8 -2.98 16.96 23.81
C VAL A 8 -2.03 17.78 22.93
N ILE A 9 -0.92 17.16 22.52
CA ILE A 9 0.04 17.75 21.58
C ILE A 9 -0.41 17.36 20.17
N PRO A 10 -0.58 18.31 19.23
CA PRO A 10 -0.95 17.98 17.86
C PRO A 10 0.17 17.16 17.20
N LEU A 11 -0.17 15.97 16.71
CA LEU A 11 0.74 15.06 15.99
C LEU A 11 1.00 15.62 14.59
N ALA A 12 2.06 16.41 14.43
CA ALA A 12 2.67 16.66 13.13
C ALA A 12 3.62 15.48 12.78
N PRO A 13 3.68 15.03 11.52
CA PRO A 13 4.40 13.82 11.11
C PRO A 13 5.92 14.00 10.94
N ASP A 14 6.49 15.01 11.60
CA ASP A 14 7.90 15.36 11.45
C ASP A 14 8.54 15.16 12.81
N SER A 15 9.56 14.30 12.88
CA SER A 15 10.28 14.00 14.11
C SER A 15 10.73 15.29 14.81
N ILE A 16 10.07 15.64 15.92
CA ILE A 16 10.35 16.87 16.68
C ILE A 16 11.71 16.70 17.34
N LEU A 17 12.71 17.38 16.78
CA LEU A 17 14.04 17.53 17.39
C LEU A 17 13.89 18.43 18.63
N ALA A 18 14.41 17.97 19.77
CA ALA A 18 14.44 18.81 20.95
C ALA A 18 15.50 19.90 20.80
N THR A 19 15.16 21.13 21.19
CA THR A 19 16.12 22.24 21.34
C THR A 19 17.26 21.94 22.31
N ASP A 20 17.08 20.93 23.17
CA ASP A 20 18.03 20.51 24.21
C ASP A 20 19.08 19.49 23.71
N GLY A 21 19.19 19.29 22.39
CA GLY A 21 20.17 18.38 21.77
C GLY A 21 19.76 16.89 21.75
N LEU A 22 18.58 16.54 22.29
CA LEU A 22 18.02 15.19 22.14
C LEU A 22 17.44 14.98 20.74
N ARG A 23 17.99 13.99 20.01
CA ARG A 23 17.63 13.71 18.62
C ARG A 23 16.17 13.30 18.39
N TYR A 24 15.48 12.71 19.38
CA TYR A 24 14.07 12.33 19.25
C TYR A 24 13.39 12.41 20.62
N LYS A 25 12.42 13.33 20.81
CA LYS A 25 11.55 13.34 22.01
C LYS A 25 10.41 12.32 21.91
N PHE A 26 9.96 12.03 20.68
CA PHE A 26 8.91 11.06 20.39
C PHE A 26 9.03 10.59 18.94
N LYS A 27 8.86 9.29 18.68
CA LYS A 27 8.62 8.76 17.34
C LYS A 27 7.10 8.80 17.16
N GLY A 28 6.58 9.55 16.18
CA GLY A 28 5.16 9.50 15.85
C GLY A 28 4.73 8.04 15.66
N GLY A 29 3.64 7.63 16.32
CA GLY A 29 3.14 6.27 16.21
C GLY A 29 2.58 6.04 14.81
N GLY A 30 3.14 5.07 14.09
CA GLY A 30 2.76 4.75 12.71
C GLY A 30 3.96 4.57 11.81
N SER A 31 3.76 3.84 10.72
CA SER A 31 4.77 3.74 9.66
C SER A 31 4.84 5.06 8.90
N PRO A 32 6.03 5.58 8.57
CA PRO A 32 6.17 6.74 7.67
C PRO A 32 5.72 6.42 6.23
N PHE A 33 5.53 5.14 5.92
CA PHE A 33 4.84 4.71 4.71
C PHE A 33 3.34 4.84 4.94
N GLN A 34 2.76 5.96 4.48
CA GLN A 34 1.31 6.15 4.37
C GLN A 34 0.71 4.95 3.64
N ASP A 35 -0.45 4.46 4.11
CA ASP A 35 -1.17 3.32 3.53
C ASP A 35 -1.06 3.29 2.00
N SER A 36 -0.33 2.31 1.48
CA SER A 36 -0.18 2.01 0.06
C SER A 36 -1.48 1.41 -0.52
N ALA A 37 -2.63 1.82 0.01
CA ALA A 37 -3.95 1.36 -0.39
C ALA A 37 -4.29 1.76 -1.84
N ASN A 38 -3.73 2.87 -2.34
CA ASN A 38 -4.20 3.50 -3.58
C ASN A 38 -3.25 3.37 -4.78
N MET A 39 -2.06 2.77 -4.63
CA MET A 39 -1.04 2.68 -5.69
C MET A 39 -0.56 1.24 -5.92
N SER A 40 -1.46 0.26 -5.90
CA SER A 40 -1.07 -1.15 -6.06
C SER A 40 -0.87 -1.49 -7.56
N THR A 41 0.31 -1.19 -8.09
CA THR A 41 0.80 -1.88 -9.28
C THR A 41 1.12 -3.33 -8.91
N MET A 42 0.65 -4.29 -9.72
CA MET A 42 0.87 -5.72 -9.52
C MET A 42 1.67 -6.30 -10.68
N SER A 43 2.53 -7.28 -10.41
CA SER A 43 3.29 -7.99 -11.44
C SER A 43 2.40 -8.99 -12.15
N CYS A 44 2.38 -8.93 -13.48
CA CYS A 44 1.72 -9.96 -14.28
C CYS A 44 2.50 -11.26 -14.19
N PHE A 45 1.87 -12.37 -13.82
CA PHE A 45 2.57 -13.67 -13.72
C PHE A 45 3.09 -14.18 -15.07
N ARG A 46 2.54 -13.69 -16.19
CA ARG A 46 2.90 -14.16 -17.54
C ARG A 46 4.03 -13.36 -18.17
N CYS A 47 3.97 -12.03 -18.12
CA CYS A 47 4.99 -11.15 -18.72
C CYS A 47 5.93 -10.49 -17.72
N GLY A 48 5.69 -10.64 -16.41
CA GLY A 48 6.53 -10.10 -15.33
C GLY A 48 6.42 -8.58 -15.10
N GLN A 49 5.79 -7.83 -16.01
CA GLN A 49 5.70 -6.37 -15.88
C GLN A 49 4.70 -5.94 -14.80
N HIS A 50 5.07 -4.91 -14.05
CA HIS A 50 4.18 -4.24 -13.12
C HIS A 50 3.18 -3.37 -13.89
N ARG A 51 1.89 -3.63 -13.70
CA ARG A 51 0.79 -2.85 -14.28
C ARG A 51 -0.15 -2.41 -13.16
N PRO A 52 -0.86 -1.28 -13.31
CA PRO A 52 -1.85 -0.89 -12.33
C PRO A 52 -2.93 -1.98 -12.22
N ARG A 53 -3.36 -2.30 -11.00
CA ARG A 53 -4.35 -3.35 -10.73
C ARG A 53 -5.65 -3.20 -11.53
N ALA A 54 -6.03 -1.97 -11.87
CA ALA A 54 -7.21 -1.68 -12.70
C ALA A 54 -7.08 -2.19 -14.15
N LEU A 55 -5.86 -2.35 -14.67
CA LEU A 55 -5.57 -2.79 -16.04
C LEU A 55 -5.25 -4.29 -16.14
N GLY A 56 -5.72 -5.10 -15.20
CA GLY A 56 -5.54 -6.54 -15.23
C GLY A 56 -6.71 -7.29 -14.63
N THR A 57 -6.62 -8.61 -14.70
CA THR A 57 -7.61 -9.55 -14.18
C THR A 57 -6.94 -10.55 -13.26
N PHE A 58 -7.71 -11.15 -12.36
CA PHE A 58 -7.22 -12.23 -11.49
C PHE A 58 -7.70 -13.57 -12.03
N THR A 59 -6.75 -14.48 -12.27
CA THR A 59 -7.03 -15.85 -12.71
C THR A 59 -6.58 -16.84 -11.64
N ARG A 60 -7.29 -17.96 -11.51
CA ARG A 60 -6.90 -19.03 -10.60
C ARG A 60 -5.89 -19.94 -11.29
N LEU A 61 -4.68 -20.05 -10.75
CA LEU A 61 -3.65 -21.00 -11.20
C LEU A 61 -3.09 -21.71 -9.97
N LEU A 62 -2.93 -23.04 -10.03
CA LEU A 62 -2.37 -23.84 -8.92
C LEU A 62 -3.04 -23.53 -7.57
N ASN A 63 -4.37 -23.39 -7.60
CA ASN A 63 -5.20 -23.04 -6.43
C ASN A 63 -4.96 -21.65 -5.81
N GLN A 64 -4.13 -20.79 -6.43
CA GLN A 64 -3.89 -19.42 -5.98
C GLN A 64 -4.47 -18.40 -6.97
N ARG A 65 -4.84 -17.21 -6.47
CA ARG A 65 -5.29 -16.09 -7.30
C ARG A 65 -4.07 -15.30 -7.75
N MET A 66 -3.79 -15.31 -9.05
CA MET A 66 -2.66 -14.60 -9.64
C MET A 66 -3.13 -13.48 -10.55
N PHE A 67 -2.37 -12.39 -10.60
CA PHE A 67 -2.67 -11.22 -11.42
C PHE A 67 -2.12 -11.38 -12.84
N LEU A 68 -2.96 -11.09 -13.83
CA LEU A 68 -2.65 -11.14 -15.26
C LEU A 68 -2.99 -9.79 -15.91
N CYS A 69 -2.08 -9.20 -16.67
CA CYS A 69 -2.39 -7.98 -17.41
C CYS A 69 -3.36 -8.26 -18.57
N GLN A 70 -4.15 -7.26 -18.97
CA GLN A 70 -5.14 -7.40 -20.05
C GLN A 70 -4.52 -7.90 -21.36
N GLU A 71 -3.30 -7.47 -21.70
CA GLU A 71 -2.59 -7.90 -22.91
C GLU A 71 -2.31 -9.42 -22.94
N CYS A 72 -2.06 -10.03 -21.77
CA CYS A 72 -1.78 -11.46 -21.65
C CYS A 72 -3.04 -12.30 -21.39
N THR A 73 -4.23 -11.69 -21.30
CA THR A 73 -5.46 -12.45 -21.07
C THR A 73 -5.79 -13.35 -22.27
N PRO A 74 -6.11 -14.64 -22.03
CA PRO A 74 -6.53 -15.53 -23.11
C PRO A 74 -7.88 -15.06 -23.64
N LYS A 75 -7.93 -14.66 -24.91
CA LYS A 75 -9.18 -14.34 -25.59
C LYS A 75 -9.92 -15.66 -25.85
N VAL A 76 -11.00 -15.90 -25.11
CA VAL A 76 -11.88 -17.06 -25.38
C VAL A 76 -12.59 -16.80 -26.70
N ILE A 77 -12.12 -17.45 -27.77
CA ILE A 77 -12.83 -17.46 -29.05
C ILE A 77 -13.98 -18.46 -28.87
N LYS A 78 -15.21 -17.96 -28.76
CA LYS A 78 -16.38 -18.84 -28.81
C LYS A 78 -16.52 -19.35 -30.24
N PRO A 79 -16.62 -20.68 -30.47
CA PRO A 79 -16.92 -21.17 -31.81
C PRO A 79 -18.28 -20.60 -32.24
N ARG A 80 -18.32 -20.04 -33.44
CA ARG A 80 -19.57 -19.60 -34.07
C ARG A 80 -20.37 -20.86 -34.39
N ALA A 81 -21.58 -20.95 -33.83
CA ALA A 81 -22.52 -22.04 -34.07
C ALA A 81 -22.86 -22.17 -35.56
#